data_AF-A0A6I7M334-F1
#
_entry.id   AF-A0A6I7M334-F1
#
_cell.length_a   1.000
_cell.length_b   1.000
_cell.length_c   1.000
_cell.angle_alpha   90.00
_cell.angle_beta   90.00
_cell.angle_gamma   90.00
#
_symmetry.space_group_name_H-M   'P 1'
#
loop_
_entity.id
_entity.type
_entity.pdbx_description
1 polymer ?
#
loop_
_entity_poly.entity_id
_entity_poly.type
_entity_poly.pdbx_seq_one_letter_code
_entity_poly.pdbx_strand_id
1 'polypeptide(L)'
;MATIIIFVGGIALVAGIILILASLWYRKPDHPSITGGGTVKHALFWRYKNFWEPKGYKLYNWGMILFAIGLILEIVYYSALV
;
A
#
# COMPACT_ATOMS: atom_id res chain seq x y z
N MET A 1 -15.33 5.87 -22.73
CA MET A 1 -14.57 6.61 -21.70
C MET A 1 -14.72 5.96 -20.32
N ALA A 2 -15.94 5.71 -19.84
CA ALA A 2 -16.24 4.94 -18.62
C ALA A 2 -15.40 3.66 -18.41
N THR A 3 -15.33 2.81 -19.43
CA THR A 3 -14.62 1.51 -19.37
C THR A 3 -13.10 1.65 -19.21
N ILE A 4 -12.52 2.76 -19.69
CA ILE A 4 -11.08 3.01 -19.59
C ILE A 4 -10.71 3.37 -18.15
N ILE A 5 -11.58 4.13 -17.45
CA ILE A 5 -11.33 4.57 -16.06
C ILE A 5 -11.31 3.36 -15.12
N ILE A 6 -12.30 2.46 -15.20
CA ILE A 6 -12.33 1.21 -14.42
C ILE A 6 -11.11 0.35 -14.75
N PHE A 7 -10.77 0.20 -16.03
CA PHE A 7 -9.67 -0.67 -16.41
C PHE A 7 -8.32 -0.16 -15.89
N VAL A 8 -8.08 1.15 -16.00
CA VAL A 8 -6.88 1.80 -15.45
C VAL A 8 -6.88 1.76 -13.92
N GLY A 9 -8.03 1.98 -13.26
CA GLY A 9 -8.20 1.88 -11.82
C GLY A 9 -7.89 0.47 -11.30
N GLY A 10 -8.48 -0.55 -11.91
CA GLY A 10 -8.22 -1.96 -11.62
C GLY A 10 -6.75 -2.35 -11.79
N ILE A 11 -6.09 -1.93 -12.87
CA ILE A 11 -4.65 -2.17 -13.05
C ILE A 11 -3.83 -1.49 -11.95
N ALA A 12 -4.16 -0.24 -11.59
CA ALA A 12 -3.46 0.48 -10.53
C ALA A 12 -3.63 -0.21 -9.16
N LEU A 13 -4.81 -0.74 -8.86
CA LEU A 13 -5.07 -1.53 -7.65
C LEU A 13 -4.21 -2.80 -7.61
N VAL A 14 -4.21 -3.59 -8.68
CA VAL A 14 -3.43 -4.84 -8.75
C VAL A 14 -1.94 -4.54 -8.66
N ALA A 15 -1.43 -3.55 -9.41
CA ALA A 15 -0.04 -3.12 -9.34
C ALA A 15 0.34 -2.63 -7.93
N GLY A 16 -0.54 -1.87 -7.28
CA GLY A 16 -0.38 -1.41 -5.91
C GLY A 16 -0.24 -2.56 -4.91
N ILE A 17 -1.13 -3.55 -4.99
CA ILE A 17 -1.10 -4.76 -4.15
C ILE A 17 0.20 -5.54 -4.37
N ILE A 18 0.59 -5.78 -5.62
CA ILE A 18 1.83 -6.50 -5.95
C ILE A 18 3.05 -5.79 -5.34
N LEU A 19 3.14 -4.47 -5.45
CA LEU A 19 4.24 -3.70 -4.89
C LEU A 19 4.26 -3.71 -3.35
N ILE A 20 3.10 -3.66 -2.70
CA ILE A 20 2.98 -3.79 -1.25
C ILE A 20 3.44 -5.18 -0.82
N LEU A 21 3.01 -6.25 -1.48
CA LEU A 21 3.45 -7.61 -1.19
C LEU A 21 4.95 -7.79 -1.44
N ALA A 22 5.47 -7.28 -2.56
CA ALA A 22 6.89 -7.31 -2.87
C ALA A 22 7.74 -6.55 -1.83
N SER A 23 7.19 -5.50 -1.22
CA SER A 23 7.87 -4.78 -0.14
C SER A 23 8.13 -5.66 1.08
N LEU A 24 7.28 -6.65 1.36
CA LEU A 24 7.41 -7.55 2.51
C LEU A 24 8.65 -8.44 2.44
N TRP A 25 9.17 -8.73 1.25
CA TRP A 25 10.44 -9.46 1.08
C TRP A 25 11.67 -8.66 1.50
N TYR A 26 11.54 -7.33 1.59
CA TYR A 26 12.60 -6.43 2.05
C TYR A 26 12.37 -5.97 3.50
N ARG A 27 11.55 -6.72 4.25
CA ARG A 27 11.30 -6.47 5.66
C ARG A 27 12.51 -6.94 6.46
N LYS A 28 13.00 -6.10 7.35
CA LYS A 28 14.14 -6.43 8.21
C LYS A 28 13.75 -7.52 9.22
N PRO A 29 14.61 -8.52 9.47
CA PRO A 29 14.28 -9.73 10.23
C PRO A 29 13.94 -9.48 11.72
N ASP A 30 14.40 -8.37 12.32
CA ASP A 30 14.23 -8.12 13.77
C ASP A 30 13.09 -7.15 14.13
N HIS A 31 12.24 -6.76 13.17
CA HIS A 31 11.11 -5.88 13.47
C HIS A 31 9.87 -6.69 13.82
N PRO A 32 9.36 -6.56 15.07
CA PRO A 32 8.38 -7.49 15.63
C PRO A 32 7.22 -7.71 14.67
N SER A 33 6.95 -8.97 14.36
CA SER A 33 5.86 -9.45 13.53
C SER A 33 4.52 -9.30 14.25
N ILE A 34 4.13 -8.09 14.64
CA ILE A 34 2.84 -7.79 15.30
C ILE A 34 2.63 -8.54 16.66
N THR A 35 3.51 -9.47 17.04
CA THR A 35 3.41 -10.33 18.24
C THR A 35 4.46 -10.05 19.32
N GLY A 36 5.29 -9.01 19.16
CA GLY A 36 6.17 -8.53 20.22
C GLY A 36 5.44 -7.49 21.07
N GLY A 37 5.24 -7.77 22.36
CA GLY A 37 4.47 -6.99 23.35
C GLY A 37 4.98 -5.57 23.62
N GLY A 38 5.00 -4.73 22.60
CA GLY A 38 5.23 -3.29 22.69
C GLY A 38 3.89 -2.57 22.79
N THR A 39 3.79 -1.68 23.77
CA THR A 39 2.66 -0.79 24.05
C THR A 39 2.05 -0.21 22.75
N VAL A 40 0.73 -0.03 22.67
CA VAL A 40 0.01 0.58 21.53
C VAL A 40 0.65 1.89 21.01
N LYS A 41 1.36 2.63 21.88
CA LYS A 41 2.17 3.81 21.53
C LYS A 41 3.41 3.50 20.66
N HIS A 42 4.02 2.33 20.81
CA HIS A 42 5.09 1.84 19.93
C HIS A 42 4.55 1.39 18.57
N ALA A 43 3.34 0.80 18.52
CA ALA A 43 2.73 0.33 17.26
C ALA A 43 2.32 1.47 16.30
N LEU A 44 1.93 2.63 16.84
CA LEU A 44 1.43 3.75 16.02
C LEU A 44 2.54 4.69 15.51
N PHE A 45 3.66 4.81 16.23
CA PHE A 45 4.72 5.79 15.92
C PHE A 45 6.09 5.18 15.58
N TRP A 46 6.27 3.86 15.69
CA TRP A 46 7.47 3.22 15.15
C TRP A 46 7.37 3.15 13.62
N ARG A 47 7.78 4.28 13.03
CA ARG A 47 8.38 4.47 11.71
C ARG A 47 8.24 3.24 10.82
N TYR A 48 7.18 3.19 10.01
CA TYR A 48 7.10 2.31 8.83
C TYR A 48 8.45 2.27 8.09
N LYS A 49 9.13 3.42 7.95
CA LYS A 49 10.49 3.53 7.40
C LYS A 49 11.55 2.60 8.00
N ASN A 50 11.45 2.23 9.28
CA ASN A 50 12.41 1.35 9.95
C ASN A 50 12.10 -0.14 9.75
N PHE A 51 10.85 -0.50 9.44
CA PHE A 51 10.43 -1.90 9.21
C PHE A 51 11.01 -2.48 7.91
N TRP A 52 11.22 -1.63 6.92
CA TRP A 52 11.76 -2.03 5.63
C TRP A 52 13.17 -1.51 5.44
N GLU A 53 13.95 -2.23 4.64
CA GLU A 53 15.10 -1.64 3.97
C GLU A 53 14.67 -0.44 3.12
N PRO A 54 15.57 0.52 2.81
CA PRO A 54 15.25 1.68 1.99
C PRO A 54 14.58 1.32 0.64
N LYS A 55 14.94 0.17 0.06
CA LYS A 55 14.34 -0.37 -1.17
C LYS A 55 12.91 -0.86 -0.94
N GLY A 56 12.67 -1.64 0.12
CA GLY A 56 11.34 -2.09 0.52
C GLY A 56 10.39 -0.95 0.84
N TYR A 57 10.88 0.08 1.56
CA TYR A 57 10.07 1.25 1.90
C TYR A 57 9.63 2.04 0.65
N LYS A 58 10.50 2.17 -0.35
CA LYS A 58 10.12 2.79 -1.64
C LYS A 58 9.04 1.98 -2.33
N LEU A 59 9.18 0.65 -2.40
CA LEU A 59 8.16 -0.22 -3.01
C LEU A 59 6.82 -0.12 -2.28
N TYR A 60 6.83 -0.12 -0.95
CA TYR A 60 5.64 0.07 -0.14
C TYR A 60 4.96 1.40 -0.43
N ASN A 61 5.69 2.51 -0.45
CA ASN A 61 5.12 3.83 -0.73
C ASN A 61 4.55 3.94 -2.15
N TRP A 62 5.28 3.44 -3.16
CA TRP A 62 4.77 3.41 -4.53
C TRP A 62 3.51 2.54 -4.65
N GLY A 63 3.50 1.39 -3.97
CA GLY A 63 2.35 0.50 -3.91
C GLY A 63 1.14 1.15 -3.26
N MET A 64 1.32 1.84 -2.13
CA MET A 64 0.27 2.59 -1.44
C MET A 64 -0.29 3.73 -2.29
N ILE A 65 0.57 4.48 -3.00
CA ILE A 65 0.15 5.56 -3.91
C ILE A 65 -0.68 4.99 -5.07
N LEU A 66 -0.20 3.92 -5.73
CA LEU A 66 -0.92 3.29 -6.84
C LEU A 66 -2.25 2.70 -6.39
N PHE A 67 -2.27 2.06 -5.22
CA PHE A 67 -3.50 1.53 -4.63
C PHE A 67 -4.50 2.65 -4.32
N ALA A 68 -4.05 3.76 -3.73
CA ALA A 68 -4.90 4.92 -3.44
C ALA A 68 -5.45 5.57 -4.73
N ILE A 69 -4.62 5.73 -5.76
CA ILE A 69 -5.06 6.25 -7.06
C ILE A 69 -6.12 5.32 -7.67
N GLY A 70 -5.88 4.00 -7.66
CA GLY A 70 -6.84 3.01 -8.13
C GLY A 70 -8.18 3.11 -7.41
N LEU A 71 -8.16 3.17 -6.07
CA LEU A 71 -9.38 3.35 -5.28
C LEU A 71 -10.11 4.67 -5.60
N ILE A 72 -9.37 5.78 -5.72
CA ILE A 72 -9.97 7.09 -6.04
C ILE A 72 -10.63 7.04 -7.42
N LEU A 73 -9.98 6.44 -8.42
CA LEU A 73 -10.55 6.32 -9.77
C LEU A 73 -11.84 5.49 -9.77
N GLU A 74 -11.87 4.37 -9.04
CA GLU A 74 -13.08 3.55 -8.90
C GLU A 74 -14.21 4.29 -8.17
N ILE A 75 -13.89 5.01 -7.07
CA ILE A 75 -14.87 5.80 -6.32
C ILE A 75 -15.44 6.93 -7.20
N VAL A 76 -14.58 7.69 -7.89
CA VAL A 76 -15.01 8.79 -8.77
C VAL A 76 -15.87 8.27 -9.91
N TYR A 77 -15.49 7.13 -10.50
CA TYR A 77 -16.30 6.49 -11.53
C TYR A 77 -17.68 6.10 -11.01
N TYR A 78 -17.74 5.45 -9.84
CA TYR A 78 -19.01 5.03 -9.23
C TYR A 78 -19.88 6.24 -8.83
N SER A 79 -19.28 7.29 -8.26
CA SER A 79 -19.97 8.53 -7.90
C SER A 79 -20.45 9.35 -9.10
N ALA A 80 -19.83 9.21 -10.27
CA ALA A 80 -20.26 9.86 -11.50
C ALA A 80 -21.36 9.09 -12.26
N LEU A 81 -21.62 7.83 -11.85
CA LEU A 81 -22.66 6.96 -12.40
C LEU A 81 -23.99 7.03 -11.64
N VAL A 82 -23.93 7.42 -10.36
CA VAL A 82 -25.09 7.70 -9.49
C VAL A 82 -25.61 9.10 -9.78
#